data_AF-A0A2G5R2P7-F1
#
_entry.id   AF-A0A2G5R2P7-F1
#
_cell.length_a   1.000
_cell.length_b   1.000
_cell.length_c   1.000
_cell.angle_alpha   90.00
_cell.angle_beta   90.00
_cell.angle_gamma   90.00
#
_symmetry.space_group_name_H-M   'P 1'
#
loop_
_entity.id
_entity.type
_entity.pdbx_description
1 polymer ?
#
loop_
_entity_poly.entity_id
_entity_poly.type
_entity_poly.pdbx_seq_one_letter_code
_entity_poly.pdbx_strand_id
1 'polypeptide(L)'
;MSDQSSQEPTMEEILASIRRIISEDDAPAEPAAEEAPAPEPEPEPLLESEPEVGMDFAAGSDGEDVLELTDPIEPEAEFGAEPPLETVGDIDVYSPPPPEPEPTPSAAPTFNRDEAADNLVGETAASAAASAFGSLSSALLMPKDGRTLEDVVRELLRPLLKEWLDQNLPRIVETKVEEEVQRIARGRP
;
A
#
# COMPACT_ATOMS: atom_id res chain seq x y z
N MET A 1 22.63 -45.94 7.63
CA MET A 1 22.64 -44.56 8.15
C MET A 1 21.62 -43.74 7.37
N SER A 2 20.41 -43.56 7.88
CA SER A 2 19.43 -42.50 7.53
C SER A 2 18.19 -42.75 8.39
N ASP A 3 17.82 -41.76 9.21
CA ASP A 3 16.52 -41.54 9.89
C ASP A 3 16.70 -40.97 11.31
N GLN A 4 17.29 -39.78 11.40
CA GLN A 4 17.37 -39.04 12.67
C GLN A 4 17.32 -37.52 12.44
N SER A 5 16.37 -37.06 11.63
CA SER A 5 16.10 -35.61 11.48
C SER A 5 14.63 -35.26 11.20
N SER A 6 13.71 -36.20 11.38
CA SER A 6 12.26 -35.96 11.20
C SER A 6 11.44 -36.43 12.41
N GLN A 7 11.97 -36.28 13.62
CA GLN A 7 11.11 -36.25 14.80
C GLN A 7 10.40 -34.90 14.77
N GLU A 8 9.10 -34.89 14.50
CA GLU A 8 8.28 -33.69 14.69
C GLU A 8 8.54 -33.20 16.13
N PRO A 9 9.00 -31.94 16.31
CA PRO A 9 9.39 -31.45 17.62
C PRO A 9 8.18 -31.54 18.55
N THR A 10 8.41 -32.09 19.74
CA THR A 10 7.35 -32.25 20.73
C THR A 10 6.91 -30.88 21.22
N MET A 11 5.63 -30.74 21.61
CA MET A 11 5.05 -29.48 22.12
C MET A 11 5.92 -28.84 23.22
N GLU A 12 6.52 -29.65 24.08
CA GLU A 12 7.37 -29.19 25.18
C GLU A 12 8.70 -28.59 24.69
N GLU A 13 9.27 -29.14 23.61
CA GLU A 13 10.49 -28.60 22.99
C GLU A 13 10.22 -27.27 22.28
N ILE A 14 9.07 -27.15 21.60
CA ILE A 14 8.63 -25.89 20.99
C ILE A 14 8.47 -24.82 22.07
N LEU A 15 7.80 -25.14 23.17
CA LEU A 15 7.60 -24.20 24.29
C LEU A 15 8.91 -23.85 25.00
N ALA A 16 9.83 -24.81 25.14
CA ALA A 16 11.15 -24.56 25.72
C ALA A 16 12.02 -23.67 24.81
N SER A 17 11.94 -23.87 23.49
CA SER A 17 12.68 -23.06 22.50
C SER A 17 12.18 -21.60 22.50
N ILE A 18 10.86 -21.39 22.50
CA ILE A 18 10.27 -20.04 22.60
C ILE A 18 10.67 -19.38 23.93
N ARG A 19 10.60 -20.10 25.05
CA ARG A 19 10.95 -19.56 26.38
C ARG A 19 12.43 -19.21 26.50
N ARG A 20 13.32 -19.94 25.80
CA ARG A 20 14.74 -19.63 25.71
C ARG A 20 14.98 -18.36 24.90
N ILE A 21 14.38 -18.24 23.72
CA ILE A 21 14.55 -17.07 22.84
C ILE A 21 14.08 -15.80 23.56
N ILE A 22 12.92 -15.82 24.22
CA ILE A 22 12.41 -14.64 24.93
C ILE A 22 13.29 -14.26 26.12
N SER A 23 13.80 -15.25 26.88
CA SER A 23 14.70 -14.98 28.01
C SER A 23 16.10 -14.51 27.56
N GLU A 24 16.52 -14.90 26.35
CA GLU A 24 17.82 -14.54 25.77
C GLU A 24 17.76 -13.16 25.08
N ASP A 25 16.57 -12.74 24.63
CA ASP A 25 16.31 -11.43 23.98
C ASP A 25 15.85 -10.34 24.97
N ASP A 26 15.38 -10.68 26.18
CA ASP A 26 15.04 -9.74 27.27
C ASP A 26 16.29 -9.27 28.05
N ALA A 27 17.43 -9.15 27.38
CA ALA A 27 18.59 -8.44 27.92
C ALA A 27 18.36 -6.93 27.69
N PRO A 28 18.12 -6.13 28.75
CA PRO A 28 17.92 -4.70 28.57
C PRO A 28 19.19 -4.07 28.00
N ALA A 29 19.08 -3.46 26.83
CA ALA A 29 20.08 -2.50 26.38
C ALA A 29 20.15 -1.38 27.42
N GLU A 30 21.27 -1.30 28.13
CA GLU A 30 21.55 -0.26 29.12
C GLU A 30 21.40 1.13 28.47
N PRO A 31 20.51 2.02 28.97
CA PRO A 31 20.55 3.41 28.57
C PRO A 31 21.68 4.11 29.33
N ALA A 32 22.87 4.16 28.72
CA ALA A 32 23.85 5.16 29.05
C ALA A 32 23.37 6.52 28.48
N ALA A 33 22.61 7.26 29.27
CA ALA A 33 22.31 8.67 29.01
C ALA A 33 22.56 9.45 30.31
N GLU A 34 23.72 10.09 30.30
CA GLU A 34 24.26 10.97 31.31
C GLU A 34 23.38 12.21 31.49
N GLU A 35 23.20 12.56 32.76
CA GLU A 35 22.39 13.64 33.29
C GLU A 35 22.88 15.01 32.77
N ALA A 36 22.06 15.70 31.98
CA ALA A 36 22.24 17.10 31.60
C ALA A 36 21.04 17.93 32.10
N PRO A 37 21.25 19.10 32.71
CA PRO A 37 20.21 19.86 33.40
C PRO A 37 19.14 20.37 32.42
N ALA A 38 17.89 20.25 32.84
CA ALA A 38 16.72 20.75 32.12
C ALA A 38 16.82 22.26 31.86
N PRO A 39 16.53 22.76 30.65
CA PRO A 39 16.38 24.19 30.42
C PRO A 39 15.14 24.71 31.15
N GLU A 40 15.26 25.91 31.75
CA GLU A 40 14.18 26.65 32.42
C GLU A 40 12.94 26.79 31.52
N PRO A 41 11.71 26.77 32.08
CA PRO A 41 10.50 26.95 31.29
C PRO A 41 10.46 28.37 30.71
N GLU A 42 10.60 28.49 29.39
CA GLU A 42 10.22 29.69 28.66
C GLU A 42 8.74 29.99 28.92
N PRO A 43 8.35 31.28 29.03
CA PRO A 43 6.98 31.65 29.36
C PRO A 43 6.02 31.12 28.29
N GLU A 44 5.07 30.31 28.74
CA GLU A 44 3.93 29.81 27.96
C GLU A 44 3.25 31.00 27.25
N PRO A 45 3.05 30.94 25.91
CA PRO A 45 2.20 31.91 25.25
C PRO A 45 0.78 31.73 25.81
N LEU A 46 0.23 32.84 26.30
CA LEU A 46 -1.13 32.96 26.81
C LEU A 46 -2.11 32.22 25.89
N LEU A 47 -2.88 31.32 26.49
CA LEU A 47 -4.07 30.70 25.94
C LEU A 47 -5.04 31.78 25.45
N GLU A 48 -4.93 32.18 24.18
CA GLU A 48 -6.03 32.83 23.47
C GLU A 48 -7.04 31.75 23.08
N SER A 49 -8.03 31.60 23.95
CA SER A 49 -9.39 31.09 23.67
C SER A 49 -9.51 29.80 22.85
N GLU A 50 -9.99 28.75 23.51
CA GLU A 50 -10.66 27.60 22.91
C GLU A 50 -11.52 28.04 21.70
N PRO A 51 -11.35 27.49 20.49
CA PRO A 51 -12.46 27.47 19.57
C PRO A 51 -13.51 26.56 20.22
N GLU A 52 -14.65 27.11 20.61
CA GLU A 52 -15.82 26.29 20.89
C GLU A 52 -16.03 25.40 19.65
N VAL A 53 -15.71 24.12 19.79
CA VAL A 53 -16.12 23.09 18.85
C VAL A 53 -17.62 22.94 19.04
N GLY A 54 -18.37 23.87 18.44
CA GLY A 54 -19.74 23.62 18.07
C GLY A 54 -19.71 22.46 17.09
N MET A 55 -20.13 21.28 17.53
CA MET A 55 -20.58 20.23 16.63
C MET A 55 -21.80 20.76 15.89
N ASP A 56 -21.57 21.42 14.75
CA ASP A 56 -22.54 21.49 13.68
C ASP A 56 -22.18 20.41 12.65
N PHE A 57 -22.69 19.21 12.92
CA PHE A 57 -22.84 18.17 11.90
C PHE A 57 -24.31 18.12 11.49
N ALA A 58 -24.70 19.02 10.60
CA ALA A 58 -25.75 18.82 9.61
C ALA A 58 -25.43 19.74 8.41
N ALA A 59 -24.72 19.22 7.41
CA ALA A 59 -25.31 18.71 6.19
C ALA A 59 -25.82 19.82 5.24
N GLY A 60 -25.16 19.94 4.09
CA GLY A 60 -25.71 20.54 2.86
C GLY A 60 -25.29 21.98 2.62
N SER A 61 -24.02 22.21 2.27
CA SER A 61 -23.66 23.44 1.53
C SER A 61 -24.37 23.38 0.17
N ASP A 62 -25.40 24.19 -0.01
CA ASP A 62 -25.86 24.64 -1.32
C ASP A 62 -24.65 25.08 -2.15
N GLY A 63 -24.35 24.28 -3.17
CA GLY A 63 -23.14 24.43 -3.96
C GLY A 63 -23.05 23.27 -4.93
N GLU A 64 -24.04 23.20 -5.81
CA GLU A 64 -23.93 22.51 -7.10
C GLU A 64 -23.32 21.10 -6.98
N ASP A 65 -24.16 20.12 -6.62
CA ASP A 65 -23.88 18.74 -7.01
C ASP A 65 -23.77 18.72 -8.54
N VAL A 66 -22.55 18.91 -9.05
CA VAL A 66 -22.20 18.73 -10.45
C VAL A 66 -22.31 17.24 -10.71
N LEU A 67 -23.50 16.80 -11.12
CA LEU A 67 -23.73 15.44 -11.54
C LEU A 67 -23.13 15.26 -12.95
N GLU A 68 -22.01 14.57 -13.04
CA GLU A 68 -21.40 14.18 -14.31
C GLU A 68 -22.24 13.05 -14.97
N LEU A 69 -23.29 13.44 -15.69
CA LEU A 69 -24.22 12.51 -16.31
C LEU A 69 -23.70 12.03 -17.68
N THR A 70 -22.73 11.12 -17.62
CA THR A 70 -22.10 10.52 -18.82
C THR A 70 -23.02 9.51 -19.52
N ASP A 71 -23.98 8.91 -18.80
CA ASP A 71 -24.97 7.97 -19.33
C ASP A 71 -26.34 8.63 -19.51
N PRO A 72 -27.05 8.41 -20.63
CA PRO A 72 -28.40 8.91 -20.82
C PRO A 72 -29.38 8.19 -19.88
N ILE A 73 -30.10 8.95 -19.05
CA ILE A 73 -31.22 8.42 -18.25
C ILE A 73 -32.46 8.35 -19.15
N GLU A 74 -33.04 7.15 -19.30
CA GLU A 74 -34.44 7.01 -19.74
C GLU A 74 -35.34 7.42 -18.56
N PRO A 75 -36.23 8.43 -18.70
CA PRO A 75 -37.10 8.86 -17.61
C PRO A 75 -38.23 7.85 -17.42
N GLU A 76 -37.96 6.78 -16.70
CA GLU A 76 -38.96 5.76 -16.31
C GLU A 76 -38.90 5.50 -14.80
N ALA A 77 -38.97 6.56 -14.01
CA ALA A 77 -39.44 6.48 -12.64
C ALA A 77 -40.20 7.78 -12.36
N GLU A 78 -41.52 7.67 -12.25
CA GLU A 78 -42.40 8.75 -11.81
C GLU A 78 -41.91 9.25 -10.44
N PHE A 79 -41.13 10.34 -10.46
CA PHE A 79 -40.84 11.13 -9.27
C PHE A 79 -42.18 11.66 -8.76
N GLY A 80 -42.72 10.99 -7.74
CA GLY A 80 -43.97 11.37 -7.08
C GLY A 80 -45.20 10.69 -7.66
N ALA A 81 -45.28 9.36 -7.59
CA ALA A 81 -46.58 8.73 -7.48
C ALA A 81 -47.20 9.19 -6.15
N GLU A 82 -48.16 10.12 -6.20
CA GLU A 82 -49.05 10.35 -5.05
C GLU A 82 -49.66 8.99 -4.66
N PRO A 83 -49.69 8.64 -3.36
CA PRO A 83 -50.17 7.33 -2.94
C PRO A 83 -51.63 7.17 -3.40
N PRO A 84 -52.03 5.99 -3.90
CA PRO A 84 -53.40 5.77 -4.34
C PRO A 84 -54.34 5.96 -3.14
N LEU A 85 -55.12 7.04 -3.17
CA LEU A 85 -56.22 7.24 -2.24
C LEU A 85 -57.37 6.36 -2.71
N GLU A 86 -57.72 5.35 -1.92
CA GLU A 86 -58.93 4.57 -2.17
C GLU A 86 -60.12 5.27 -1.52
N THR A 87 -61.05 5.75 -2.34
CA THR A 87 -62.26 6.42 -1.86
C THR A 87 -63.31 5.37 -1.48
N VAL A 88 -63.59 5.20 -0.19
CA VAL A 88 -64.67 4.34 0.30
C VAL A 88 -65.84 5.23 0.72
N GLY A 89 -66.73 5.53 -0.24
CA GLY A 89 -67.82 6.50 -0.03
C GLY A 89 -67.32 7.94 -0.13
N ASP A 90 -67.52 8.74 0.91
CA ASP A 90 -67.20 10.18 0.96
C ASP A 90 -65.91 10.47 1.77
N ILE A 91 -65.11 9.44 2.06
CA ILE A 91 -63.90 9.49 2.87
C ILE A 91 -62.73 8.96 2.05
N ASP A 92 -61.68 9.78 1.96
CA ASP A 92 -60.39 9.39 1.39
C ASP A 92 -59.58 8.63 2.44
N VAL A 93 -59.29 7.35 2.16
CA VAL A 93 -58.46 6.51 3.01
C VAL A 93 -57.04 6.47 2.45
N TYR A 94 -56.07 6.89 3.27
CA TYR A 94 -54.66 6.76 2.94
C TYR A 94 -54.23 5.30 3.01
N SER A 95 -53.79 4.75 1.88
CA SER A 95 -53.11 3.46 1.81
C SER A 95 -51.60 3.70 1.64
N PRO A 96 -50.75 3.33 2.62
CA PRO A 96 -49.32 3.45 2.45
C PRO A 96 -48.87 2.55 1.29
N PRO A 97 -47.90 3.00 0.45
CA PRO A 97 -47.34 2.15 -0.59
C PRO A 97 -46.79 0.86 0.03
N PRO A 98 -46.84 -0.28 -0.70
CA PRO A 98 -46.26 -1.53 -0.20
C PRO A 98 -44.80 -1.29 0.16
N PRO A 99 -44.31 -1.84 1.30
CA PRO A 99 -42.93 -1.66 1.69
C PRO A 99 -42.02 -2.18 0.55
N GLU A 100 -41.01 -1.41 0.19
CA GLU A 100 -39.94 -1.91 -0.67
C GLU A 100 -39.42 -3.24 -0.10
N PRO A 101 -39.09 -4.22 -0.95
CA PRO A 101 -38.54 -5.48 -0.47
C PRO A 101 -37.31 -5.16 0.37
N GLU A 102 -37.33 -5.56 1.64
CA GLU A 102 -36.15 -5.44 2.51
C GLU A 102 -34.96 -6.07 1.79
N PRO A 103 -33.78 -5.43 1.79
CA PRO A 103 -32.59 -6.00 1.18
C PRO A 103 -32.37 -7.38 1.80
N THR A 104 -32.54 -8.43 1.00
CA THR A 104 -32.25 -9.79 1.45
C THR A 104 -30.83 -9.79 1.99
N PRO A 105 -30.57 -10.28 3.22
CA PRO A 105 -29.23 -10.28 3.76
C PRO A 105 -28.30 -11.01 2.79
N SER A 106 -27.35 -10.26 2.21
CA SER A 106 -26.30 -10.85 1.38
C SER A 106 -25.66 -11.96 2.21
N ALA A 107 -25.51 -13.15 1.62
CA ALA A 107 -24.87 -14.27 2.27
C ALA A 107 -23.54 -13.79 2.88
N ALA A 108 -23.31 -14.14 4.15
CA ALA A 108 -22.06 -13.80 4.83
C ALA A 108 -20.88 -14.26 3.96
N PRO A 109 -19.81 -13.45 3.82
CA PRO A 109 -18.68 -13.81 2.99
C PRO A 109 -18.14 -15.17 3.47
N THR A 110 -18.21 -16.18 2.60
CA THR A 110 -17.61 -17.49 2.86
C THR A 110 -16.11 -17.31 2.79
N PHE A 111 -15.43 -17.42 3.93
CA PHE A 111 -13.98 -17.37 3.98
C PHE A 111 -13.40 -18.56 3.19
N ASN A 112 -12.76 -18.26 2.05
CA ASN A 112 -12.18 -19.27 1.18
C ASN A 112 -10.69 -19.40 1.50
N ARG A 113 -10.30 -20.51 2.15
CA ARG A 113 -8.94 -20.74 2.63
C ARG A 113 -7.92 -20.76 1.48
N ASP A 114 -8.30 -21.35 0.35
CA ASP A 114 -7.43 -21.49 -0.83
C ASP A 114 -7.09 -20.14 -1.45
N GLU A 115 -8.06 -19.22 -1.56
CA GLU A 115 -7.86 -17.87 -2.11
C GLU A 115 -7.04 -16.97 -1.17
N ALA A 116 -7.19 -17.16 0.14
CA ALA A 116 -6.39 -16.48 1.16
C ALA A 116 -4.94 -16.99 1.24
N ALA A 117 -4.65 -18.21 0.77
CA ALA A 117 -3.30 -18.76 0.75
C ALA A 117 -2.49 -18.24 -0.45
N ASP A 118 -3.15 -17.99 -1.59
CA ASP A 118 -2.51 -17.42 -2.78
C ASP A 118 -2.27 -15.90 -2.66
N ASN A 119 -3.09 -15.18 -1.89
CA ASN A 119 -2.98 -13.73 -1.69
C ASN A 119 -2.33 -13.39 -0.34
N LEU A 120 -0.99 -13.33 -0.33
CA LEU A 120 -0.18 -13.01 0.85
C LEU A 120 -0.43 -11.60 1.43
N VAL A 121 -1.00 -10.69 0.63
CA VAL A 121 -1.28 -9.30 1.02
C VAL A 121 -2.71 -8.98 0.63
N GLY A 122 -3.43 -8.26 1.49
CA GLY A 122 -4.77 -7.78 1.18
C GLY A 122 -4.76 -6.75 0.03
N GLU A 123 -5.79 -6.79 -0.81
CA GLU A 123 -5.93 -5.91 -2.00
C GLU A 123 -5.72 -4.43 -1.67
N THR A 124 -6.28 -3.97 -0.54
CA THR A 124 -6.11 -2.59 -0.06
C THR A 124 -4.67 -2.26 0.31
N ALA A 125 -3.94 -3.18 0.95
CA ALA A 125 -2.54 -2.98 1.29
C ALA A 125 -1.65 -3.03 0.04
N ALA A 126 -1.95 -3.91 -0.92
CA ALA A 126 -1.26 -3.97 -2.21
C ALA A 126 -1.47 -2.68 -3.03
N SER A 127 -2.72 -2.18 -3.09
CA SER A 127 -3.08 -0.93 -3.78
C SER A 127 -2.45 0.30 -3.12
N ALA A 128 -2.40 0.34 -1.78
CA ALA A 128 -1.72 1.40 -1.04
C ALA A 128 -0.22 1.41 -1.31
N ALA A 129 0.44 0.24 -1.32
CA ALA A 129 1.85 0.12 -1.66
C ALA A 129 2.13 0.55 -3.11
N ALA A 130 1.32 0.10 -4.08
CA ALA A 130 1.45 0.48 -5.48
C ALA A 130 1.29 1.99 -5.68
N SER A 131 0.34 2.60 -4.98
CA SER A 131 0.11 4.06 -5.02
C SER A 131 1.26 4.85 -4.41
N ALA A 132 1.86 4.36 -3.31
CA ALA A 132 3.04 4.99 -2.70
C ALA A 132 4.29 4.90 -3.60
N PHE A 133 4.50 3.77 -4.29
CA PHE A 133 5.57 3.66 -5.28
C PHE A 133 5.31 4.53 -6.51
N GLY A 134 4.05 4.63 -6.95
CA GLY A 134 3.63 5.51 -8.04
C GLY A 134 3.89 6.99 -7.71
N SER A 135 3.55 7.43 -6.50
CA SER A 135 3.78 8.82 -6.05
C SER A 135 5.27 9.14 -5.91
N LEU A 136 6.08 8.19 -5.39
CA LEU A 136 7.53 8.34 -5.34
C LEU A 136 8.15 8.42 -6.75
N SER A 137 7.74 7.54 -7.66
CA SER A 137 8.20 7.56 -9.05
C SER A 137 7.85 8.89 -9.72
N SER A 138 6.61 9.36 -9.57
CA SER A 138 6.18 10.66 -10.08
C SER A 138 6.98 11.82 -9.47
N ALA A 139 7.26 11.77 -8.17
CA ALA A 139 8.08 12.77 -7.49
C ALA A 139 9.56 12.75 -7.94
N LEU A 140 10.10 11.59 -8.27
CA LEU A 140 11.44 11.43 -8.86
C LEU A 140 11.49 11.89 -10.33
N LEU A 141 10.36 11.86 -11.04
CA LEU A 141 10.23 12.34 -12.41
C LEU A 141 9.97 13.86 -12.50
N MET A 142 9.62 14.51 -11.39
CA MET A 142 9.41 15.96 -11.31
C MET A 142 10.75 16.65 -10.95
N PRO A 143 11.44 17.30 -11.90
CA PRO A 143 12.76 17.85 -11.63
C PRO A 143 12.61 19.17 -10.85
N LYS A 144 13.21 19.28 -9.67
CA LYS A 144 13.44 20.58 -9.04
C LYS A 144 14.64 21.32 -9.67
N ASP A 145 15.57 20.59 -10.31
CA ASP A 145 16.86 21.12 -10.80
C ASP A 145 17.32 20.54 -12.16
N GLY A 146 16.44 19.90 -12.93
CA GLY A 146 16.81 19.25 -14.21
C GLY A 146 17.69 17.99 -14.08
N ARG A 147 18.02 17.56 -12.84
CA ARG A 147 18.62 16.24 -12.57
C ARG A 147 17.54 15.17 -12.73
N THR A 148 17.76 14.24 -13.65
CA THR A 148 16.89 13.07 -13.83
C THR A 148 17.35 11.91 -12.97
N LEU A 149 16.45 10.94 -12.71
CA LEU A 149 16.83 9.66 -12.10
C LEU A 149 17.95 8.97 -12.91
N GLU A 150 17.96 9.13 -14.24
CA GLU A 150 19.01 8.60 -15.10
C GLU A 150 20.38 9.20 -14.75
N ASP A 151 20.46 10.50 -14.44
CA ASP A 151 21.72 11.14 -14.07
C ASP A 151 22.27 10.58 -12.75
N VAL A 152 21.39 10.34 -11.77
CA VAL A 152 21.76 9.72 -10.49
C VAL A 152 22.19 8.27 -10.69
N VAL A 153 21.42 7.48 -11.45
CA VAL A 153 21.77 6.08 -11.76
C VAL A 153 23.09 6.00 -12.53
N ARG A 154 23.34 6.91 -13.47
CA ARG A 154 24.60 7.00 -14.22
C ARG A 154 25.77 7.40 -13.32
N GLU A 155 25.56 8.28 -12.35
CA GLU A 155 26.56 8.65 -11.35
C GLU A 155 26.94 7.45 -10.47
N LEU A 156 25.95 6.65 -10.08
CA LEU A 156 26.14 5.45 -9.25
C LEU A 156 26.71 4.24 -10.01
N LEU A 157 26.32 4.02 -11.28
CA LEU A 157 26.81 2.89 -12.08
C LEU A 157 28.22 3.11 -12.63
N ARG A 158 28.65 4.37 -12.80
CA ARG A 158 29.98 4.69 -13.36
C ARG A 158 31.15 4.06 -12.60
N PRO A 159 31.24 4.15 -11.25
CA PRO A 159 32.33 3.50 -10.51
C PRO A 159 32.29 1.97 -10.61
N LEU A 160 31.11 1.35 -10.52
CA LEU A 160 30.95 -0.11 -10.58
C LEU A 160 31.35 -0.67 -11.95
N LEU A 161 30.89 -0.03 -13.03
CA LEU A 161 31.24 -0.43 -14.38
C LEU A 161 32.73 -0.21 -14.67
N LYS A 162 33.32 0.87 -14.16
CA LYS A 162 34.76 1.13 -14.31
C LYS A 162 35.58 0.03 -13.64
N GLU A 163 35.29 -0.28 -12.38
CA GLU A 163 36.01 -1.31 -11.64
C GLU A 163 35.86 -2.69 -12.29
N TRP A 164 34.66 -3.03 -12.75
CA TRP A 164 34.44 -4.26 -13.49
C TRP A 164 35.22 -4.30 -14.81
N LEU A 165 35.23 -3.21 -15.58
CA LEU A 165 35.99 -3.13 -16.83
C LEU A 165 37.49 -3.23 -16.57
N ASP A 166 38.04 -2.54 -15.57
CA ASP A 166 39.47 -2.61 -15.23
C ASP A 166 39.90 -4.05 -14.89
N GLN A 167 39.02 -4.82 -14.24
CA GLN A 167 39.29 -6.22 -13.88
C GLN A 167 39.09 -7.22 -15.02
N ASN A 168 38.10 -7.01 -15.89
CA ASN A 168 37.66 -8.03 -16.85
C ASN A 168 38.07 -7.74 -18.31
N LEU A 169 38.29 -6.48 -18.67
CA LEU A 169 38.60 -6.08 -20.04
C LEU A 169 39.89 -6.70 -20.58
N PRO A 170 41.01 -6.80 -19.83
CA PRO A 170 42.25 -7.40 -20.35
C PRO A 170 42.04 -8.82 -20.87
N ARG A 171 41.39 -9.67 -20.06
CA ARG A 171 41.09 -11.06 -20.40
C ARG A 171 40.16 -11.18 -21.62
N ILE A 172 39.12 -10.34 -21.68
CA ILE A 172 38.16 -10.34 -22.80
C ILE A 172 38.89 -9.99 -24.10
N VAL A 173 39.77 -8.99 -24.08
CA VAL A 173 40.55 -8.57 -25.25
C VAL A 173 41.52 -9.66 -25.69
N GLU A 174 42.27 -10.29 -24.76
CA GLU A 174 43.18 -11.40 -25.09
C GLU A 174 42.45 -12.53 -25.82
N THR A 175 41.30 -12.95 -25.27
CA THR A 175 40.47 -14.00 -25.88
C THR A 175 40.03 -13.62 -27.30
N LYS A 176 39.61 -12.36 -27.50
CA LYS A 176 39.19 -11.87 -28.82
C LYS A 176 40.33 -11.69 -29.80
N VAL A 177 41.52 -11.27 -29.35
CA VAL A 177 42.71 -11.15 -30.20
C VAL A 177 43.21 -12.53 -30.63
N GLU A 178 43.23 -13.51 -29.72
CA GLU A 178 43.57 -14.90 -30.07
C GLU A 178 42.62 -15.47 -31.13
N GLU A 179 41.30 -15.29 -30.95
CA GLU A 179 40.30 -15.66 -31.96
C GLU A 179 40.58 -14.98 -33.32
N GLU A 180 40.91 -13.69 -33.29
CA GLU A 180 41.15 -12.89 -34.50
C GLU A 180 42.45 -13.29 -35.23
N VAL A 181 43.53 -13.54 -34.49
CA VAL A 181 44.82 -14.01 -35.03
C VAL A 181 44.67 -15.43 -35.58
N GLN A 182 43.99 -16.32 -34.87
CA GLN A 182 43.75 -17.68 -35.32
C GLN A 182 42.91 -17.70 -36.61
N ARG A 183 41.94 -16.80 -36.74
CA ARG A 183 41.16 -16.60 -37.97
C ARG A 183 42.04 -16.09 -39.12
N ILE A 184 42.92 -15.12 -38.89
CA ILE A 184 43.86 -14.61 -39.92
C ILE A 184 44.85 -15.71 -40.33
N ALA A 185 45.38 -16.46 -39.37
CA ALA A 185 46.33 -17.55 -39.62
C ALA A 185 45.71 -18.69 -40.44
N ARG A 186 44.41 -18.95 -40.28
CA ARG A 186 43.66 -19.91 -41.12
C ARG A 186 43.18 -19.32 -42.45
N GLY A 187 42.99 -18.00 -42.52
CA GLY A 187 42.39 -17.30 -43.65
C GLY A 187 43.38 -16.72 -44.66
N ARG A 188 44.69 -16.97 -44.51
CA ARG A 188 45.70 -16.53 -45.48
C ARG A 188 45.88 -17.62 -46.56
N PRO A 189 45.57 -17.35 -47.84
CA PRO A 189 45.97 -18.22 -48.95
C PRO A 189 47.50 -18.23 -49.15
#